data_AF-R1DV31-F1
#
_entry.id   AF-R1DV31-F1
#
_cell.length_a   1.000
_cell.length_b   1.000
_cell.length_c   1.000
_cell.angle_alpha   90.00
_cell.angle_beta   90.00
_cell.angle_gamma   90.00
#
_symmetry.space_group_name_H-M   'P 1'
#
loop_
_entity.id
_entity.type
_entity.pdbx_description
1 polymer ?
#
loop_
_entity_poly.entity_id
_entity_poly.type
_entity_poly.pdbx_seq_one_letter_code
_entity_poly.pdbx_strand_id
1 'polypeptide(L)'
;HRSDVRPEGATQAESDANFDIIAERLGEVQAASGLKLLWGTANLFTPRRYMNGAATNPDPAVFARAAASVKKCLEVTHRLGGENYVLWGGREGYQSILNTNVRLELDNLARFLSMVAEHKHKVGFRGPLLLEPKPREPMAHQYDYDAATVLGFLRQYGLQDEFALNLEANHGTLAGHTGEHETAMAAAFGKLGSIDANRNEAAMLGWDTDMFPNDVGLATYIMDVVLKQGGLAPGGLNFDAKVRRESTDVEDLFIGHINGMDTYARGLRNAARMQAEGTMGALVDERYAGYERTALGRQIVGGRTSLEELAALVADEPEPQQRSAKVELYESIFLATMQE
;
A
#
# COMPACT_ATOMS: atom_id res chain seq x y z
N HIS A 1 -10.55 2.91 -11.68
CA HIS A 1 -11.62 3.65 -10.97
C HIS A 1 -12.96 3.58 -11.69
N ARG A 2 -14.07 3.84 -10.98
CA ARG A 2 -15.41 4.01 -11.58
C ARG A 2 -15.44 5.02 -12.74
N SER A 3 -14.75 6.16 -12.61
CA SER A 3 -14.73 7.23 -13.63
C SER A 3 -14.08 6.82 -14.94
N ASP A 4 -13.18 5.84 -14.90
CA ASP A 4 -12.31 5.53 -16.04
C ASP A 4 -13.05 4.74 -17.11
N VAL A 5 -14.12 4.05 -16.69
CA VAL A 5 -14.89 3.14 -17.56
C VAL A 5 -16.23 3.75 -17.99
N ARG A 6 -16.71 4.81 -17.33
CA ARG A 6 -18.06 5.36 -17.58
C ARG A 6 -18.10 6.89 -17.51
N PRO A 7 -18.89 7.55 -18.38
CA PRO A 7 -19.09 9.00 -18.32
C PRO A 7 -19.97 9.44 -17.14
N GLU A 8 -19.68 10.63 -16.59
CA GLU A 8 -20.52 11.24 -15.56
C GLU A 8 -21.90 11.67 -16.11
N GLY A 9 -22.96 11.40 -15.35
CA GLY A 9 -24.33 11.87 -15.64
C GLY A 9 -24.65 13.16 -14.89
N ALA A 10 -25.75 13.83 -15.24
CA ALA A 10 -26.16 15.08 -14.59
C ALA A 10 -26.57 14.84 -13.12
N THR A 11 -27.07 13.64 -12.81
CA THR A 11 -27.44 13.22 -11.45
C THR A 11 -26.63 12.02 -10.99
N GLN A 12 -26.68 11.74 -9.68
CA GLN A 12 -26.10 10.50 -9.13
C GLN A 12 -26.79 9.26 -9.71
N ALA A 13 -28.12 9.31 -9.88
CA ALA A 13 -28.89 8.20 -10.43
C ALA A 13 -28.51 7.90 -11.88
N GLU A 14 -28.40 8.93 -12.73
CA GLU A 14 -27.91 8.77 -14.11
C GLU A 14 -26.48 8.25 -14.13
N SER A 15 -25.64 8.75 -13.22
CA SER A 15 -24.28 8.29 -13.08
C SER A 15 -24.20 6.80 -12.72
N ASP A 16 -25.07 6.33 -11.83
CA ASP A 16 -25.13 4.94 -11.41
C ASP A 16 -25.67 4.05 -12.53
N ALA A 17 -26.68 4.52 -13.28
CA ALA A 17 -27.23 3.83 -14.45
C ALA A 17 -26.18 3.67 -15.56
N ASN A 18 -25.42 4.72 -15.89
CA ASN A 18 -24.32 4.64 -16.85
C ASN A 18 -23.27 3.61 -16.42
N PHE A 19 -22.98 3.53 -15.12
CA PHE A 19 -22.01 2.57 -14.62
C PHE A 19 -22.54 1.13 -14.64
N ASP A 20 -23.83 0.92 -14.42
CA ASP A 20 -24.45 -0.40 -14.56
C ASP A 20 -24.34 -0.95 -15.99
N ILE A 21 -24.60 -0.12 -17.00
CA ILE A 21 -24.48 -0.50 -18.41
C ILE A 21 -23.05 -0.97 -18.73
N ILE A 22 -22.05 -0.20 -18.30
CA ILE A 22 -20.65 -0.56 -18.55
C ILE A 22 -20.23 -1.80 -17.76
N ALA A 23 -20.69 -1.94 -16.52
CA ALA A 23 -20.38 -3.11 -15.71
C ALA A 23 -20.96 -4.40 -16.28
N GLU A 24 -22.18 -4.37 -16.85
CA GLU A 24 -22.72 -5.52 -17.60
C GLU A 24 -21.76 -5.93 -18.73
N ARG A 25 -21.31 -4.95 -19.53
CA ARG A 25 -20.35 -5.20 -20.60
C ARG A 25 -19.00 -5.74 -20.10
N LEU A 26 -18.49 -5.23 -18.98
CA LEU A 26 -17.26 -5.74 -18.38
C LEU A 26 -17.43 -7.21 -17.94
N GLY A 27 -18.59 -7.57 -17.38
CA GLY A 27 -18.90 -8.95 -17.01
C GLY A 27 -18.90 -9.90 -18.22
N GLU A 28 -19.46 -9.48 -19.36
CA GLU A 28 -19.40 -10.24 -20.61
C GLU A 28 -17.96 -10.46 -21.07
N VAL A 29 -17.11 -9.42 -21.01
CA VAL A 29 -15.70 -9.51 -21.40
C VAL A 29 -14.91 -10.42 -20.44
N GLN A 30 -15.17 -10.35 -19.13
CA GLN A 30 -14.56 -11.27 -18.15
C GLN A 30 -14.93 -12.72 -18.46
N ALA A 31 -16.21 -13.00 -18.75
CA ALA A 31 -16.66 -14.35 -19.10
C ALA A 31 -16.02 -14.88 -20.39
N ALA A 32 -15.82 -14.02 -21.40
CA ALA A 32 -15.21 -14.40 -22.67
C ALA A 32 -13.68 -14.59 -22.60
N SER A 33 -12.99 -13.81 -21.76
CA SER A 33 -11.52 -13.78 -21.71
C SER A 33 -10.91 -14.59 -20.56
N GLY A 34 -11.68 -14.86 -19.50
CA GLY A 34 -11.17 -15.44 -18.25
C GLY A 34 -10.42 -14.44 -17.35
N LEU A 35 -10.31 -13.16 -17.76
CA LEU A 35 -9.72 -12.12 -16.93
C LEU A 35 -10.59 -11.85 -15.70
N LYS A 36 -9.93 -11.52 -14.59
CA LYS A 36 -10.56 -11.22 -13.30
C LYS A 36 -10.30 -9.79 -12.87
N LEU A 37 -11.15 -9.27 -11.99
CA LEU A 37 -11.00 -7.95 -11.41
C LEU A 37 -10.16 -8.05 -10.13
N LEU A 38 -8.98 -7.43 -10.10
CA LEU A 38 -8.16 -7.38 -8.88
C LEU A 38 -8.84 -6.53 -7.80
N TRP A 39 -9.24 -5.31 -8.17
CA TRP A 39 -9.98 -4.43 -7.29
C TRP A 39 -10.76 -3.37 -8.06
N GLY A 40 -11.71 -2.73 -7.38
CA GLY A 40 -12.30 -1.47 -7.84
C GLY A 40 -12.09 -0.36 -6.82
N THR A 41 -12.35 0.87 -7.25
CA THR A 41 -12.18 2.08 -6.45
C THR A 41 -12.99 3.23 -7.07
N ALA A 42 -13.42 4.17 -6.24
CA ALA A 42 -14.13 5.37 -6.66
C ALA A 42 -13.14 6.54 -6.82
N ASN A 43 -13.18 7.22 -7.96
CA ASN A 43 -12.47 8.49 -8.12
C ASN A 43 -13.22 9.59 -7.33
N LEU A 44 -12.66 9.95 -6.19
CA LEU A 44 -13.18 10.98 -5.29
C LEU A 44 -12.28 12.23 -5.28
N PHE A 45 -11.53 12.48 -6.36
CA PHE A 45 -10.49 13.51 -6.37
C PHE A 45 -10.42 14.36 -7.65
N THR A 46 -10.87 13.84 -8.80
CA THR A 46 -10.88 14.58 -10.06
C THR A 46 -12.06 15.56 -10.17
N PRO A 47 -13.32 15.18 -9.86
CA PRO A 47 -14.44 16.12 -9.94
C PRO A 47 -14.26 17.34 -9.01
N ARG A 48 -14.54 18.55 -9.51
CA ARG A 48 -14.37 19.81 -8.77
C ARG A 48 -15.08 19.86 -7.42
N ARG A 49 -16.17 19.09 -7.23
CA ARG A 49 -16.89 19.01 -5.96
C ARG A 49 -16.01 18.52 -4.79
N TYR A 50 -14.96 17.75 -5.08
CA TYR A 50 -14.04 17.20 -4.09
C TYR A 50 -12.81 18.09 -3.84
N MET A 51 -12.79 19.33 -4.34
CA MET A 51 -11.64 20.23 -4.20
C MET A 51 -11.22 20.49 -2.74
N ASN A 52 -12.14 20.31 -1.78
CA ASN A 52 -11.92 20.49 -0.34
C ASN A 52 -11.99 19.15 0.43
N GLY A 53 -11.78 18.01 -0.23
CA GLY A 53 -11.92 16.68 0.37
C GLY A 53 -13.17 15.93 -0.07
N ALA A 54 -13.26 14.65 0.30
CA ALA A 54 -14.43 13.81 0.05
C ALA A 54 -15.06 13.39 1.38
N ALA A 55 -14.46 12.43 2.08
CA ALA A 55 -14.82 12.10 3.46
C ALA A 55 -14.36 13.18 4.44
N THR A 56 -13.30 13.92 4.12
CA THR A 56 -12.79 15.03 4.94
C THR A 56 -13.38 16.38 4.55
N ASN A 57 -14.38 16.43 3.67
CA ASN A 57 -14.92 17.69 3.21
C ASN A 57 -15.65 18.46 4.33
N PRO A 58 -15.45 19.80 4.45
CA PRO A 58 -16.19 20.61 5.42
C PRO A 58 -17.70 20.74 5.10
N ASP A 59 -18.13 20.40 3.88
CA ASP A 59 -19.54 20.34 3.47
C ASP A 59 -20.09 18.90 3.57
N PRO A 60 -21.06 18.62 4.48
CA PRO A 60 -21.65 17.29 4.63
C PRO A 60 -22.40 16.80 3.38
N ALA A 61 -22.83 17.68 2.47
CA ALA A 61 -23.42 17.27 1.20
C ALA A 61 -22.39 16.60 0.27
N VAL A 62 -21.12 17.03 0.31
CA VAL A 62 -20.03 16.40 -0.44
C VAL A 62 -19.66 15.06 0.16
N PHE A 63 -19.63 14.95 1.49
CA PHE A 63 -19.48 13.68 2.20
C PHE A 63 -20.54 12.66 1.74
N ALA A 64 -21.81 13.06 1.73
CA ALA A 64 -22.91 12.21 1.27
C ALA A 64 -22.73 11.78 -0.21
N ARG A 65 -22.22 12.66 -1.06
CA ARG A 65 -21.94 12.35 -2.47
C ARG A 65 -20.77 11.37 -2.62
N ALA A 66 -19.72 11.50 -1.83
CA ALA A 66 -18.62 10.53 -1.78
C ALA A 66 -19.12 9.15 -1.35
N ALA A 67 -19.95 9.09 -0.30
CA ALA A 67 -20.51 7.84 0.22
C ALA A 67 -21.37 7.13 -0.83
N ALA A 68 -22.22 7.87 -1.56
CA ALA A 68 -23.02 7.31 -2.65
C ALA A 68 -22.14 6.72 -3.77
N SER A 69 -21.05 7.41 -4.14
CA SER A 69 -20.10 6.93 -5.16
C SER A 69 -19.38 5.65 -4.73
N VAL A 70 -18.90 5.58 -3.49
CA VAL A 70 -18.21 4.40 -2.94
C VAL A 70 -19.17 3.23 -2.80
N LYS A 71 -20.38 3.45 -2.25
CA LYS A 71 -21.42 2.42 -2.16
C LYS A 71 -21.64 1.73 -3.50
N LYS A 72 -21.91 2.53 -4.56
CA LYS A 72 -22.16 1.97 -5.90
C LYS A 72 -20.92 1.28 -6.46
N CYS A 73 -19.73 1.86 -6.27
CA CYS A 73 -18.49 1.27 -6.76
C CYS A 73 -18.21 -0.09 -6.12
N LEU A 74 -18.33 -0.19 -4.79
CA LEU A 74 -18.14 -1.43 -4.05
C LEU A 74 -19.15 -2.51 -4.45
N GLU A 75 -20.43 -2.14 -4.66
CA GLU A 75 -21.46 -3.07 -5.16
C GLU A 75 -21.12 -3.62 -6.56
N VAL A 76 -20.63 -2.79 -7.46
CA VAL A 76 -20.21 -3.22 -8.80
C VAL A 76 -18.94 -4.06 -8.75
N THR A 77 -17.95 -3.67 -7.94
CA THR A 77 -16.74 -4.47 -7.69
C THR A 77 -17.13 -5.86 -7.20
N HIS A 78 -18.04 -5.96 -6.23
CA HIS A 78 -18.55 -7.24 -5.76
C HIS A 78 -19.24 -8.04 -6.88
N ARG A 79 -20.13 -7.40 -7.66
CA ARG A 79 -20.83 -8.04 -8.79
C ARG A 79 -19.88 -8.59 -9.85
N LEU A 80 -18.76 -7.93 -10.09
CA LEU A 80 -17.72 -8.33 -11.06
C LEU A 80 -16.68 -9.29 -10.48
N GLY A 81 -16.89 -9.79 -9.26
CA GLY A 81 -15.96 -10.71 -8.60
C GLY A 81 -14.61 -10.08 -8.28
N GLY A 82 -14.59 -8.79 -7.93
CA GLY A 82 -13.39 -8.10 -7.47
C GLY A 82 -12.80 -8.76 -6.23
N GLU A 83 -11.49 -8.98 -6.22
CA GLU A 83 -10.79 -9.65 -5.12
C GLU A 83 -10.56 -8.69 -3.93
N ASN A 84 -10.43 -7.37 -4.18
CA ASN A 84 -10.20 -6.33 -3.18
C ASN A 84 -10.97 -5.03 -3.52
N TYR A 85 -10.98 -4.05 -2.61
CA TYR A 85 -11.50 -2.70 -2.88
C TYR A 85 -10.57 -1.63 -2.30
N VAL A 86 -10.08 -0.73 -3.14
CA VAL A 86 -9.08 0.29 -2.78
C VAL A 86 -9.75 1.62 -2.45
N LEU A 87 -9.20 2.34 -1.48
CA LEU A 87 -9.45 3.76 -1.24
C LEU A 87 -8.12 4.51 -1.17
N TRP A 88 -7.86 5.33 -2.18
CA TRP A 88 -6.77 6.29 -2.19
C TRP A 88 -7.31 7.68 -1.84
N GLY A 89 -6.73 8.31 -0.81
CA GLY A 89 -7.16 9.57 -0.23
C GLY A 89 -6.75 10.82 -1.01
N GLY A 90 -6.82 10.85 -2.34
CA GLY A 90 -6.24 11.94 -3.15
C GLY A 90 -6.71 13.38 -2.82
N ARG A 91 -7.82 13.56 -2.10
CA ARG A 91 -8.24 14.87 -1.53
C ARG A 91 -8.41 14.85 -0.01
N GLU A 92 -8.18 13.71 0.63
CA GLU A 92 -8.33 13.50 2.07
C GLU A 92 -7.08 14.02 2.79
N GLY A 93 -7.04 15.34 2.97
CA GLY A 93 -5.91 16.07 3.49
C GLY A 93 -6.19 17.57 3.52
N TYR A 94 -5.15 18.38 3.58
CA TYR A 94 -5.31 19.84 3.56
C TYR A 94 -4.30 20.56 2.68
N GLN A 95 -4.67 21.76 2.25
CA GLN A 95 -3.79 22.72 1.58
C GLN A 95 -3.17 23.72 2.58
N SER A 96 -3.90 24.07 3.64
CA SER A 96 -3.45 24.98 4.69
C SER A 96 -3.97 24.51 6.04
N ILE A 97 -3.10 24.47 7.04
CA ILE A 97 -3.52 24.14 8.41
C ILE A 97 -4.44 25.22 9.01
N LEU A 98 -4.39 26.45 8.48
CA LEU A 98 -5.11 27.61 9.05
C LEU A 98 -6.63 27.52 8.90
N ASN A 99 -7.13 26.79 7.91
CA ASN A 99 -8.57 26.62 7.66
C ASN A 99 -9.04 25.16 7.85
N THR A 100 -8.22 24.33 8.50
CA THR A 100 -8.45 22.89 8.60
C THR A 100 -8.66 22.50 10.05
N ASN A 101 -9.81 21.88 10.34
CA ASN A 101 -10.02 21.21 11.62
C ASN A 101 -9.58 19.75 11.48
N VAL A 102 -8.27 19.52 11.63
CA VAL A 102 -7.65 18.20 11.41
C VAL A 102 -8.33 17.10 12.23
N ARG A 103 -8.70 17.39 13.48
CA ARG A 103 -9.35 16.37 14.33
C ARG A 103 -10.71 15.96 13.75
N LEU A 104 -11.54 16.93 13.39
CA LEU A 104 -12.86 16.66 12.82
C LEU A 104 -12.76 15.92 11.49
N GLU A 105 -11.81 16.30 10.63
CA GLU A 105 -11.61 15.63 9.34
C GLU A 105 -11.16 14.18 9.52
N LEU A 106 -10.24 13.90 10.43
CA LEU A 106 -9.83 12.52 10.75
C LEU A 106 -10.97 11.71 11.38
N ASP A 107 -11.78 12.31 12.27
CA ASP A 107 -12.97 11.66 12.84
C ASP A 107 -14.00 11.32 11.74
N ASN A 108 -14.21 12.23 10.77
CA ASN A 108 -15.09 12.00 9.63
C ASN A 108 -14.54 10.94 8.66
N LEU A 109 -13.23 10.96 8.37
CA LEU A 109 -12.58 9.93 7.55
C LEU A 109 -12.73 8.56 8.19
N ALA A 110 -12.47 8.45 9.51
CA ALA A 110 -12.67 7.21 10.24
C ALA A 110 -14.13 6.74 10.17
N ARG A 111 -15.10 7.64 10.38
CA ARG A 111 -16.52 7.30 10.27
C ARG A 111 -16.90 6.84 8.87
N PHE A 112 -16.37 7.49 7.84
CA PHE A 112 -16.58 7.11 6.45
C PHE A 112 -16.05 5.70 6.18
N LEU A 113 -14.82 5.40 6.59
CA LEU A 113 -14.21 4.07 6.44
C LEU A 113 -14.99 2.99 7.20
N SER A 114 -15.50 3.29 8.41
CA SER A 114 -16.42 2.39 9.11
C SER A 114 -17.69 2.11 8.30
N MET A 115 -18.31 3.14 7.68
CA MET A 115 -19.48 2.94 6.82
C MET A 115 -19.17 2.08 5.59
N VAL A 116 -17.97 2.19 5.02
CA VAL A 116 -17.52 1.34 3.91
C VAL A 116 -17.40 -0.12 4.37
N ALA A 117 -16.79 -0.37 5.53
CA ALA A 117 -16.69 -1.71 6.12
C ALA A 117 -18.07 -2.29 6.46
N GLU A 118 -18.95 -1.51 7.12
CA GLU A 118 -20.34 -1.89 7.39
C GLU A 118 -21.08 -2.29 6.11
N HIS A 119 -20.93 -1.51 5.03
CA HIS A 119 -21.58 -1.81 3.75
C HIS A 119 -20.97 -3.03 3.04
N LYS A 120 -19.64 -3.19 3.09
CA LYS A 120 -18.93 -4.40 2.62
C LYS A 120 -19.56 -5.66 3.23
N HIS A 121 -19.71 -5.69 4.54
CA HIS A 121 -20.31 -6.82 5.26
C HIS A 121 -21.78 -7.02 4.87
N LYS A 122 -22.54 -5.94 4.77
CA LYS A 122 -23.95 -5.96 4.38
C LYS A 122 -24.19 -6.57 3.00
N VAL A 123 -23.33 -6.27 2.03
CA VAL A 123 -23.45 -6.82 0.66
C VAL A 123 -22.76 -8.16 0.49
N GLY A 124 -22.05 -8.66 1.51
CA GLY A 124 -21.35 -9.94 1.47
C GLY A 124 -20.01 -9.91 0.71
N PHE A 125 -19.41 -8.73 0.53
CA PHE A 125 -18.08 -8.61 -0.07
C PHE A 125 -17.01 -9.12 0.90
N ARG A 126 -16.24 -10.14 0.49
CA ARG A 126 -15.25 -10.81 1.37
C ARG A 126 -13.82 -10.32 1.19
N GLY A 127 -13.53 -9.60 0.10
CA GLY A 127 -12.21 -9.06 -0.17
C GLY A 127 -11.75 -8.06 0.89
N PRO A 128 -10.44 -7.88 1.10
CA PRO A 128 -9.94 -6.85 1.99
C PRO A 128 -10.28 -5.46 1.43
N LEU A 129 -10.45 -4.50 2.35
CA LEU A 129 -10.42 -3.09 2.00
C LEU A 129 -8.96 -2.63 2.06
N LEU A 130 -8.53 -1.85 1.09
CA LEU A 130 -7.14 -1.41 1.00
C LEU A 130 -7.07 0.11 1.09
N LEU A 131 -6.25 0.62 1.99
CA LEU A 131 -5.83 2.03 1.99
C LEU A 131 -4.50 2.16 1.25
N GLU A 132 -4.37 3.20 0.45
CA GLU A 132 -3.19 3.43 -0.37
C GLU A 132 -2.44 4.67 0.12
N PRO A 133 -1.38 4.50 0.92
CA PRO A 133 -0.69 5.64 1.50
C PRO A 133 -0.03 6.52 0.45
N LYS A 134 -0.12 7.85 0.63
CA LYS A 134 0.61 8.86 -0.11
C LYS A 134 0.78 10.11 0.76
N PRO A 135 1.96 10.76 0.77
CA PRO A 135 2.24 11.89 1.68
C PRO A 135 1.58 13.22 1.28
N ARG A 136 1.38 13.42 -0.03
CA ARG A 136 1.01 14.68 -0.67
C ARG A 136 0.73 14.44 -2.15
N GLU A 137 0.37 15.51 -2.85
CA GLU A 137 0.03 15.54 -4.28
C GLU A 137 -1.29 14.78 -4.58
N PRO A 138 -2.40 15.51 -4.80
CA PRO A 138 -2.51 16.96 -4.99
C PRO A 138 -2.65 17.77 -3.70
N MET A 139 -2.72 17.13 -2.54
CA MET A 139 -2.79 17.84 -1.25
C MET A 139 -1.41 18.33 -0.81
N ALA A 140 -1.34 19.43 -0.04
CA ALA A 140 -0.07 19.86 0.55
C ALA A 140 0.39 18.87 1.63
N HIS A 141 -0.58 18.33 2.37
CA HIS A 141 -0.43 17.18 3.25
C HIS A 141 -1.65 16.28 3.06
N GLN A 142 -1.42 15.00 2.82
CA GLN A 142 -2.46 13.97 2.76
C GLN A 142 -2.39 13.14 4.06
N TYR A 143 -3.55 12.74 4.60
CA TYR A 143 -3.63 12.16 5.96
C TYR A 143 -3.06 10.73 6.03
N ASP A 144 -3.28 9.93 5.00
CA ASP A 144 -2.72 8.60 4.80
C ASP A 144 -1.27 8.69 4.32
N TYR A 145 -0.40 9.32 5.12
CA TYR A 145 0.93 9.79 4.68
C TYR A 145 1.90 8.68 4.25
N ASP A 146 2.04 7.65 5.07
CA ASP A 146 2.90 6.48 4.88
C ASP A 146 2.29 5.25 5.61
N ALA A 147 2.90 4.07 5.44
CA ALA A 147 2.41 2.84 6.04
C ALA A 147 2.26 2.95 7.56
N ALA A 148 3.25 3.51 8.26
CA ALA A 148 3.21 3.63 9.72
C ALA A 148 2.08 4.57 10.20
N THR A 149 1.87 5.69 9.51
CA THR A 149 0.82 6.66 9.80
C THR A 149 -0.56 6.03 9.63
N VAL A 150 -0.77 5.31 8.53
CA VAL A 150 -2.04 4.62 8.27
C VAL A 150 -2.29 3.52 9.29
N LEU A 151 -1.28 2.73 9.66
CA LEU A 151 -1.41 1.70 10.70
C LEU A 151 -1.78 2.31 12.06
N GLY A 152 -1.17 3.44 12.43
CA GLY A 152 -1.51 4.19 13.63
C GLY A 152 -2.95 4.70 13.62
N PHE A 153 -3.38 5.28 12.50
CA PHE A 153 -4.75 5.74 12.30
C PHE A 153 -5.76 4.59 12.42
N LEU A 154 -5.53 3.48 11.72
CA LEU A 154 -6.41 2.32 11.76
C LEU A 154 -6.56 1.77 13.18
N ARG A 155 -5.45 1.68 13.94
CA ARG A 155 -5.47 1.24 15.34
C ARG A 155 -6.22 2.21 16.25
N GLN A 156 -6.03 3.52 16.07
CA GLN A 156 -6.69 4.55 16.87
C GLN A 156 -8.22 4.52 16.74
N TYR A 157 -8.74 4.15 15.56
CA TYR A 157 -10.18 4.11 15.27
C TYR A 157 -10.77 2.69 15.25
N GLY A 158 -10.00 1.66 15.62
CA GLY A 158 -10.49 0.27 15.68
C GLY A 158 -10.80 -0.34 14.31
N LEU A 159 -10.12 0.13 13.26
CA LEU A 159 -10.30 -0.29 11.86
C LEU A 159 -9.23 -1.27 11.38
N GLN A 160 -8.26 -1.62 12.22
CA GLN A 160 -7.11 -2.43 11.83
C GLN A 160 -7.50 -3.81 11.27
N ASP A 161 -8.63 -4.38 11.66
CA ASP A 161 -9.05 -5.72 11.21
C ASP A 161 -9.87 -5.69 9.91
N GLU A 162 -10.27 -4.51 9.44
CA GLU A 162 -11.04 -4.34 8.20
C GLU A 162 -10.16 -3.98 7.00
N PHE A 163 -9.04 -3.32 7.26
CA PHE A 163 -8.17 -2.74 6.25
C PHE A 163 -6.78 -3.37 6.23
N ALA A 164 -6.24 -3.52 5.03
CA ALA A 164 -4.82 -3.71 4.74
C ALA A 164 -4.34 -2.55 3.86
N LEU A 165 -3.08 -2.59 3.43
CA LEU A 165 -2.45 -1.54 2.63
C LEU A 165 -2.25 -1.98 1.17
N ASN A 166 -2.54 -1.07 0.25
CA ASN A 166 -2.04 -1.09 -1.11
C ASN A 166 -0.80 -0.19 -1.15
N LEU A 167 0.39 -0.75 -1.35
CA LEU A 167 1.61 0.06 -1.33
C LEU A 167 2.07 0.41 -2.72
N GLU A 168 2.47 1.65 -2.90
CA GLU A 168 3.10 2.12 -4.12
C GLU A 168 4.53 2.59 -3.81
N ALA A 169 5.51 2.01 -4.50
CA ALA A 169 6.93 2.32 -4.25
C ALA A 169 7.22 3.82 -4.43
N ASN A 170 6.59 4.44 -5.43
CA ASN A 170 6.71 5.85 -5.71
C ASN A 170 6.16 6.73 -4.57
N HIS A 171 4.97 6.43 -4.04
CA HIS A 171 4.41 7.13 -2.88
C HIS A 171 5.34 7.07 -1.66
N GLY A 172 5.96 5.91 -1.40
CA GLY A 172 6.97 5.76 -0.36
C GLY A 172 8.15 6.71 -0.54
N THR A 173 8.70 6.80 -1.76
CA THR A 173 9.80 7.74 -2.05
C THR A 173 9.43 9.20 -1.88
N LEU A 174 8.20 9.58 -2.23
CA LEU A 174 7.70 10.94 -1.98
C LEU A 174 7.55 11.26 -0.49
N ALA A 175 7.40 10.24 0.36
CA ALA A 175 7.29 10.35 1.82
C ALA A 175 8.67 10.39 2.50
N GLY A 176 9.74 10.22 1.74
CA GLY A 176 11.10 10.15 2.25
C GLY A 176 11.53 8.73 2.66
N HIS A 177 10.77 7.71 2.27
CA HIS A 177 11.04 6.30 2.55
C HIS A 177 11.44 5.56 1.28
N THR A 178 12.12 4.43 1.42
CA THR A 178 12.32 3.53 0.27
C THR A 178 11.09 2.63 0.07
N GLY A 179 10.90 2.10 -1.14
CA GLY A 179 9.78 1.20 -1.41
C GLY A 179 9.86 -0.08 -0.57
N GLU A 180 11.07 -0.60 -0.34
CA GLU A 180 11.31 -1.73 0.53
C GLU A 180 11.04 -1.43 2.01
N HIS A 181 11.26 -0.19 2.48
CA HIS A 181 10.88 0.23 3.83
C HIS A 181 9.38 0.12 4.03
N GLU A 182 8.58 0.76 3.18
CA GLU A 182 7.12 0.74 3.28
C GLU A 182 6.57 -0.69 3.23
N THR A 183 7.13 -1.51 2.33
CA THR A 183 6.77 -2.93 2.18
C THR A 183 7.08 -3.73 3.44
N ALA A 184 8.29 -3.58 3.99
CA ALA A 184 8.69 -4.24 5.24
C ALA A 184 7.84 -3.79 6.43
N MET A 185 7.53 -2.49 6.53
CA MET A 185 6.70 -1.93 7.58
C MET A 185 5.28 -2.50 7.55
N ALA A 186 4.63 -2.52 6.40
CA ALA A 186 3.29 -3.10 6.28
C ALA A 186 3.28 -4.61 6.57
N ALA A 187 4.26 -5.35 6.06
CA ALA A 187 4.38 -6.80 6.27
C ALA A 187 4.65 -7.15 7.74
N ALA A 188 5.45 -6.36 8.46
CA ALA A 188 5.76 -6.58 9.88
C ALA A 188 4.51 -6.58 10.78
N PHE A 189 3.44 -5.90 10.37
CA PHE A 189 2.15 -5.89 11.06
C PHE A 189 1.09 -6.76 10.39
N GLY A 190 1.46 -7.55 9.37
CA GLY A 190 0.52 -8.40 8.62
C GLY A 190 -0.52 -7.60 7.85
N LYS A 191 -0.16 -6.42 7.36
CA LYS A 191 -1.05 -5.48 6.67
C LYS A 191 -0.63 -5.15 5.23
N LEU A 192 0.36 -5.82 4.67
CA LEU A 192 0.66 -5.70 3.24
C LEU A 192 -0.37 -6.50 2.43
N GLY A 193 -1.31 -5.80 1.80
CA GLY A 193 -2.44 -6.40 1.07
C GLY A 193 -2.20 -6.49 -0.43
N SER A 194 -1.75 -5.41 -1.08
CA SER A 194 -1.49 -5.35 -2.52
C SER A 194 -0.38 -4.34 -2.81
N ILE A 195 0.13 -4.34 -4.04
CA ILE A 195 1.18 -3.43 -4.47
C ILE A 195 0.84 -2.79 -5.82
N ASP A 196 1.02 -1.48 -5.91
CA ASP A 196 1.14 -0.74 -7.15
C ASP A 196 2.62 -0.68 -7.58
N ALA A 197 2.90 -1.41 -8.65
CA ALA A 197 4.21 -1.68 -9.20
C ALA A 197 4.62 -0.58 -10.17
N ASN A 198 5.23 0.47 -9.65
CA ASN A 198 5.81 1.55 -10.43
C ASN A 198 7.15 2.02 -9.84
N ARG A 199 7.68 3.12 -10.36
CA ARG A 199 8.87 3.79 -9.82
C ARG A 199 8.80 5.30 -10.06
N ASN A 200 9.73 5.99 -9.40
CA ASN A 200 9.97 7.41 -9.61
C ASN A 200 11.46 7.73 -9.80
N GLU A 201 11.77 8.92 -10.32
CA GLU A 201 13.14 9.47 -10.32
C GLU A 201 13.35 10.32 -9.06
N ALA A 202 13.11 9.72 -7.88
CA ALA A 202 12.95 10.43 -6.61
C ALA A 202 14.17 11.28 -6.19
N ALA A 203 15.37 10.94 -6.67
CA ALA A 203 16.57 11.74 -6.45
C ALA A 203 16.53 13.12 -7.15
N MET A 204 15.71 13.25 -8.20
CA MET A 204 15.68 14.41 -9.08
C MET A 204 14.30 15.10 -9.12
N LEU A 205 13.23 14.34 -8.95
CA LEU A 205 11.85 14.80 -9.12
C LEU A 205 11.06 14.57 -7.83
N GLY A 206 10.44 15.64 -7.32
CA GLY A 206 9.66 15.64 -6.07
C GLY A 206 8.15 15.51 -6.27
N TRP A 207 7.72 14.86 -7.35
CA TRP A 207 6.32 14.61 -7.71
C TRP A 207 6.18 13.24 -8.36
N ASP A 208 4.95 12.77 -8.47
CA ASP A 208 4.57 11.45 -8.94
C ASP A 208 4.74 11.29 -10.47
N THR A 209 5.64 10.40 -10.92
CA THR A 209 5.91 10.22 -12.37
C THR A 209 5.32 8.95 -12.98
N ASP A 210 4.92 7.99 -12.15
CA ASP A 210 4.23 6.74 -12.51
C ASP A 210 4.98 6.00 -13.63
N MET A 211 6.30 5.89 -13.51
CA MET A 211 7.11 5.16 -14.48
C MET A 211 6.95 3.65 -14.27
N PHE A 212 6.97 2.89 -15.36
CA PHE A 212 7.09 1.44 -15.25
C PHE A 212 8.36 1.06 -14.49
N PRO A 213 8.31 0.01 -13.64
CA PRO A 213 9.45 -0.43 -12.87
C PRO A 213 10.52 -1.01 -13.81
N ASN A 214 11.77 -0.64 -13.57
CA ASN A 214 12.95 -1.14 -14.29
C ASN A 214 14.14 -1.47 -13.38
N ASP A 215 13.97 -1.35 -12.06
CA ASP A 215 14.98 -1.67 -11.06
C ASP A 215 14.70 -3.07 -10.49
N VAL A 216 15.49 -4.04 -10.95
CA VAL A 216 15.38 -5.43 -10.50
C VAL A 216 15.83 -5.57 -9.04
N GLY A 217 16.72 -4.71 -8.55
CA GLY A 217 17.18 -4.73 -7.16
C GLY A 217 16.05 -4.35 -6.20
N LEU A 218 15.38 -3.23 -6.47
CA LEU A 218 14.18 -2.84 -5.71
C LEU A 218 13.10 -3.91 -5.77
N ALA A 219 12.81 -4.45 -6.96
CA ALA A 219 11.86 -5.55 -7.10
C ALA A 219 12.28 -6.80 -6.30
N THR A 220 13.58 -7.11 -6.21
CA THR A 220 14.08 -8.22 -5.39
C THR A 220 13.83 -8.00 -3.90
N TYR A 221 14.06 -6.79 -3.39
CA TYR A 221 13.74 -6.46 -1.99
C TYR A 221 12.25 -6.59 -1.68
N ILE A 222 11.40 -5.99 -2.53
CA ILE A 222 9.94 -6.05 -2.37
C ILE A 222 9.47 -7.51 -2.40
N MET A 223 9.94 -8.30 -3.37
CA MET A 223 9.51 -9.68 -3.50
C MET A 223 10.06 -10.59 -2.38
N ASP A 224 11.22 -10.29 -1.78
CA ASP A 224 11.71 -10.98 -0.58
C ASP A 224 10.75 -10.79 0.61
N VAL A 225 10.27 -9.56 0.83
CA VAL A 225 9.26 -9.28 1.86
C VAL A 225 7.93 -9.98 1.54
N VAL A 226 7.48 -9.93 0.29
CA VAL A 226 6.25 -10.62 -0.16
C VAL A 226 6.33 -12.12 0.09
N LEU A 227 7.45 -12.76 -0.24
CA LEU A 227 7.66 -14.19 0.01
C LEU A 227 7.67 -14.51 1.51
N LYS A 228 8.34 -13.69 2.33
CA LYS A 228 8.42 -13.87 3.79
C LYS A 228 7.05 -13.82 4.47
N GLN A 229 6.13 -12.97 3.99
CA GLN A 229 4.78 -12.92 4.56
C GLN A 229 3.83 -14.01 4.04
N GLY A 230 4.22 -14.75 2.99
CA GLY A 230 3.40 -15.80 2.39
C GLY A 230 2.65 -15.41 1.11
N GLY A 231 3.07 -14.35 0.42
CA GLY A 231 2.48 -13.88 -0.84
C GLY A 231 1.58 -12.65 -0.70
N LEU A 232 0.88 -12.28 -1.78
CA LEU A 232 -0.03 -11.12 -1.82
C LEU A 232 -1.50 -11.49 -1.93
N ALA A 233 -1.86 -12.76 -2.18
CA ALA A 233 -3.25 -13.13 -2.41
C ALA A 233 -4.14 -12.73 -1.21
N PRO A 234 -5.31 -12.10 -1.44
CA PRO A 234 -6.00 -11.91 -2.74
C PRO A 234 -5.61 -10.62 -3.50
N GLY A 235 -4.63 -9.84 -3.03
CA GLY A 235 -4.01 -8.74 -3.78
C GLY A 235 -3.01 -9.21 -4.83
N GLY A 236 -2.30 -8.25 -5.44
CA GLY A 236 -1.41 -8.53 -6.55
C GLY A 236 -0.47 -7.37 -6.87
N LEU A 237 0.16 -7.45 -8.05
CA LEU A 237 0.98 -6.38 -8.62
C LEU A 237 0.14 -5.66 -9.69
N ASN A 238 -0.41 -4.50 -9.35
CA ASN A 238 -1.07 -3.63 -10.33
C ASN A 238 -0.04 -2.67 -10.93
N PHE A 239 -0.02 -2.50 -12.24
CA PHE A 239 0.84 -1.49 -12.87
C PHE A 239 0.15 -0.14 -12.83
N ASP A 240 0.23 0.58 -11.70
CA ASP A 240 -0.10 2.00 -11.65
C ASP A 240 1.03 2.84 -12.28
N ALA A 241 1.17 2.64 -13.59
CA ALA A 241 2.23 3.19 -14.40
C ALA A 241 1.69 3.63 -15.75
N LYS A 242 2.29 4.69 -16.30
CA LYS A 242 1.94 5.23 -17.61
C LYS A 242 3.15 5.26 -18.54
N VAL A 243 2.90 5.12 -19.84
CA VAL A 243 3.91 5.44 -20.85
C VAL A 243 4.28 6.92 -20.75
N ARG A 244 5.47 7.29 -21.23
CA ARG A 244 5.91 8.68 -21.19
C ARG A 244 5.08 9.53 -22.13
N ARG A 245 5.02 10.84 -21.88
CA ARG A 245 4.20 11.77 -22.68
C ARG A 245 4.63 11.76 -24.16
N GLU A 246 5.91 11.53 -24.40
CA GLU A 246 6.57 11.44 -25.70
C GLU A 246 6.60 10.02 -26.29
N SER A 247 6.19 9.01 -25.53
CA SER A 247 5.98 7.63 -26.01
C SER A 247 4.55 7.50 -26.54
N THR A 248 4.37 7.88 -27.80
CA THR A 248 3.05 8.07 -28.42
C THR A 248 2.56 6.89 -29.25
N ASP A 249 3.41 5.89 -29.48
CA ASP A 249 3.06 4.77 -30.34
C ASP A 249 2.32 3.71 -29.52
N VAL A 250 1.36 3.02 -30.13
CA VAL A 250 0.54 2.02 -29.43
C VAL A 250 1.42 0.89 -28.86
N GLU A 251 2.52 0.56 -29.55
CA GLU A 251 3.48 -0.46 -29.09
C GLU A 251 4.20 -0.09 -27.79
N ASP A 252 4.32 1.20 -27.46
CA ASP A 252 4.94 1.66 -26.21
C ASP A 252 4.17 1.17 -24.98
N LEU A 253 2.85 1.01 -25.09
CA LEU A 253 2.03 0.42 -24.03
C LEU A 253 2.49 -1.01 -23.72
N PHE A 254 2.78 -1.80 -24.76
CA PHE A 254 3.24 -3.18 -24.60
C PHE A 254 4.67 -3.22 -24.08
N ILE A 255 5.57 -2.40 -24.63
CA ILE A 255 6.97 -2.31 -24.21
C ILE A 255 7.05 -1.96 -22.71
N GLY A 256 6.28 -0.96 -22.25
CA GLY A 256 6.24 -0.56 -20.85
C GLY A 256 5.82 -1.70 -19.91
N HIS A 257 4.72 -2.38 -20.24
CA HIS A 257 4.22 -3.51 -19.42
C HIS A 257 5.17 -4.70 -19.44
N ILE A 258 5.74 -5.06 -20.60
CA ILE A 258 6.71 -6.16 -20.70
C ILE A 258 7.91 -5.88 -19.80
N ASN A 259 8.46 -4.64 -19.84
CA ASN A 259 9.57 -4.25 -18.97
C ASN A 259 9.20 -4.36 -17.49
N GLY A 260 8.02 -3.89 -17.10
CA GLY A 260 7.57 -3.95 -15.71
C GLY A 260 7.37 -5.39 -15.23
N MET A 261 6.75 -6.24 -16.06
CA MET A 261 6.53 -7.66 -15.79
C MET A 261 7.85 -8.41 -15.64
N ASP A 262 8.78 -8.22 -16.57
CA ASP A 262 10.11 -8.84 -16.52
C ASP A 262 10.89 -8.40 -15.27
N THR A 263 10.80 -7.13 -14.90
CA THR A 263 11.48 -6.58 -13.72
C THR A 263 11.03 -7.28 -12.44
N TYR A 264 9.72 -7.35 -12.20
CA TYR A 264 9.19 -8.02 -11.01
C TYR A 264 9.35 -9.54 -11.06
N ALA A 265 9.25 -10.18 -12.24
CA ALA A 265 9.48 -11.61 -12.38
C ALA A 265 10.94 -11.98 -12.06
N ARG A 266 11.91 -11.19 -12.51
CA ARG A 266 13.33 -11.36 -12.16
C ARG A 266 13.55 -11.11 -10.66
N GLY A 267 12.95 -10.04 -10.11
CA GLY A 267 13.02 -9.76 -8.67
C GLY A 267 12.50 -10.91 -7.81
N LEU A 268 11.35 -11.50 -8.19
CA LEU A 268 10.79 -12.68 -7.52
C LEU A 268 11.73 -13.89 -7.56
N ARG A 269 12.33 -14.18 -8.72
CA ARG A 269 13.26 -15.31 -8.86
C ARG A 269 14.51 -15.13 -8.00
N ASN A 270 15.06 -13.91 -7.97
CA ASN A 270 16.22 -13.57 -7.16
C ASN A 270 15.90 -13.71 -5.66
N ALA A 271 14.77 -13.17 -5.22
CA ALA A 271 14.31 -13.27 -3.85
C ALA A 271 14.09 -14.73 -3.41
N ALA A 272 13.44 -15.54 -4.25
CA ALA A 272 13.23 -16.95 -3.99
C ALA A 272 14.55 -17.73 -3.86
N ARG A 273 15.53 -17.45 -4.72
CA ARG A 273 16.88 -18.03 -4.61
C ARG A 273 17.55 -17.62 -3.31
N MET A 274 17.58 -16.33 -2.99
CA MET A 274 18.19 -15.79 -1.77
C MET A 274 17.62 -16.45 -0.51
N GLN A 275 16.30 -16.67 -0.47
CA GLN A 275 15.66 -17.36 0.65
C GLN A 275 15.98 -18.85 0.69
N ALA A 276 16.03 -19.52 -0.46
CA ALA A 276 16.38 -20.94 -0.55
C ALA A 276 17.84 -21.22 -0.12
N GLU A 277 18.76 -20.32 -0.44
CA GLU A 277 20.16 -20.40 0.03
C GLU A 277 20.27 -20.19 1.55
N GLY A 278 19.39 -19.37 2.14
CA GLY A 278 19.29 -19.18 3.58
C GLY A 278 20.43 -18.40 4.24
N THR A 279 21.51 -18.08 3.51
CA THR A 279 22.67 -17.34 4.03
C THR A 279 22.28 -16.02 4.69
N MET A 280 21.42 -15.24 4.02
CA MET A 280 20.94 -13.96 4.53
C MET A 280 20.16 -14.12 5.84
N GLY A 281 19.23 -15.07 5.88
CA GLY A 281 18.40 -15.37 7.06
C GLY A 281 19.25 -15.82 8.24
N ALA A 282 20.19 -16.75 8.02
CA ALA A 282 21.07 -17.27 9.07
C ALA A 282 21.93 -16.17 9.71
N LEU A 283 22.41 -15.19 8.92
CA LEU A 283 23.16 -14.04 9.44
C LEU A 283 22.29 -13.13 10.31
N VAL A 284 21.03 -12.90 9.91
CA VAL A 284 20.06 -12.14 10.73
C VAL A 284 19.75 -12.89 12.03
N ASP A 285 19.45 -14.19 11.97
CA ASP A 285 19.15 -15.00 13.15
C ASP A 285 20.31 -14.98 14.16
N GLU A 286 21.54 -15.15 13.68
CA GLU A 286 22.73 -15.08 14.54
C GLU A 286 22.94 -13.69 15.15
N ARG A 287 22.58 -12.62 14.43
CA ARG A 287 22.65 -11.24 14.94
C ARG A 287 21.72 -11.04 16.14
N TYR A 288 20.53 -11.65 16.14
CA TYR A 288 19.51 -11.51 17.18
C TYR A 288 19.44 -12.68 18.17
N ALA A 289 20.24 -13.73 17.99
CA ALA A 289 20.25 -14.96 18.78
C ALA A 289 20.34 -14.76 20.31
N GLY A 290 20.89 -13.63 20.77
CA GLY A 290 20.96 -13.29 22.19
C GLY A 290 19.58 -13.23 22.88
N TYR A 291 18.55 -12.77 22.17
CA TYR A 291 17.19 -12.66 22.73
C TYR A 291 16.53 -14.03 22.98
N GLU A 292 16.94 -15.06 22.23
CA GLU A 292 16.41 -16.41 22.37
C GLU A 292 17.30 -17.32 23.21
N ARG A 293 18.62 -17.26 23.00
CA ARG A 293 19.59 -18.19 23.59
C ARG A 293 19.93 -17.82 25.04
N THR A 294 19.81 -16.55 25.44
CA THR A 294 20.16 -16.11 26.81
C THR A 294 18.95 -16.05 27.75
N ALA A 295 19.19 -16.21 29.05
CA ALA A 295 18.14 -16.05 30.07
C ALA A 295 17.63 -14.60 30.11
N LEU A 296 18.54 -13.62 30.06
CA LEU A 296 18.23 -12.19 30.02
C LEU A 296 17.34 -11.84 28.82
N GLY A 297 17.73 -12.28 27.62
CA GLY A 297 16.97 -12.08 26.38
C GLY A 297 15.53 -12.57 26.51
N ARG A 298 15.35 -13.81 27.00
CA ARG A 298 14.03 -14.41 27.22
C ARG A 298 13.21 -13.74 28.32
N GLN A 299 13.83 -13.09 29.29
CA GLN A 299 13.13 -12.29 30.29
C GLN A 299 12.62 -10.99 29.69
N ILE A 300 13.47 -10.29 28.90
CA ILE A 300 13.12 -9.04 28.23
C ILE A 300 11.96 -9.24 27.26
N VAL A 301 12.10 -10.13 26.27
CA VAL A 301 11.05 -10.33 25.25
C VAL A 301 9.76 -10.91 25.83
N GLY A 302 9.85 -11.59 26.97
CA GLY A 302 8.70 -12.13 27.69
C GLY A 302 8.02 -11.15 28.64
N GLY A 303 8.53 -9.92 28.81
CA GLY A 303 7.99 -8.95 29.77
C GLY A 303 8.11 -9.40 31.23
N ARG A 304 9.16 -10.16 31.57
CA ARG A 304 9.37 -10.79 32.90
C ARG A 304 10.49 -10.12 33.70
N THR A 305 10.81 -8.87 33.37
CA THR A 305 11.81 -8.07 34.06
C THR A 305 11.37 -6.60 34.04
N SER A 306 11.88 -5.83 34.99
CA SER A 306 11.64 -4.39 35.16
C SER A 306 12.89 -3.59 34.84
N LEU A 307 12.73 -2.26 34.72
CA LEU A 307 13.86 -1.36 34.53
C LEU A 307 14.84 -1.44 35.70
N GLU A 308 14.33 -1.54 36.93
CA GLU A 308 15.11 -1.66 38.16
C GLU A 308 15.91 -2.97 38.21
N GLU A 309 15.31 -4.10 37.85
CA GLU A 309 15.99 -5.41 37.80
C GLU A 309 17.11 -5.43 36.75
N LEU A 310 16.87 -4.82 35.58
CA LEU A 310 17.89 -4.68 34.53
C LEU A 310 19.05 -3.78 34.98
N ALA A 311 18.75 -2.66 35.63
CA ALA A 311 19.77 -1.75 36.14
C ALA A 311 20.64 -2.41 37.23
N ALA A 312 20.02 -3.19 38.13
CA ALA A 312 20.75 -3.94 39.14
C ALA A 312 21.61 -5.06 38.53
N LEU A 313 21.11 -5.74 37.49
CA LEU A 313 21.83 -6.81 36.80
C LEU A 313 23.16 -6.33 36.21
N VAL A 314 23.20 -5.11 35.66
CA VAL A 314 24.38 -4.59 34.95
C VAL A 314 25.28 -3.70 35.81
N ALA A 315 24.94 -3.47 37.08
CA ALA A 315 25.62 -2.50 37.94
C ALA A 315 27.13 -2.75 38.08
N ASP A 316 27.52 -4.03 38.10
CA ASP A 316 28.92 -4.47 38.21
C ASP A 316 29.39 -5.26 36.97
N GLU A 317 28.58 -5.33 35.91
CA GLU A 317 28.93 -6.03 34.68
C GLU A 317 29.85 -5.16 33.81
N PRO A 318 30.81 -5.76 33.06
CA PRO A 318 31.65 -5.01 32.15
C PRO A 318 30.85 -4.47 30.96
N GLU A 319 31.42 -3.47 30.29
CA GLU A 319 30.85 -2.90 29.06
C GLU A 319 30.53 -4.01 28.03
N PRO A 320 29.32 -4.04 27.45
CA PRO A 320 28.96 -5.00 26.42
C PRO A 320 29.94 -4.99 25.25
N GLN A 321 30.27 -6.17 24.74
CA GLN A 321 31.18 -6.27 23.60
C GLN A 321 30.57 -5.64 22.35
N GLN A 322 31.30 -4.70 21.73
CA GLN A 322 30.94 -4.15 20.44
C GLN A 322 30.97 -5.25 19.36
N ARG A 323 29.87 -5.40 18.61
CA ARG A 323 29.75 -6.32 17.47
C ARG A 323 29.54 -5.51 16.19
N SER A 324 30.30 -5.81 15.15
CA SER A 324 30.14 -5.19 13.81
C SER A 324 28.81 -5.63 13.18
N ALA A 325 28.10 -4.68 12.56
CA ALA A 325 26.83 -4.96 11.87
C ALA A 325 27.01 -5.61 10.49
N LYS A 326 28.23 -5.59 9.92
CA LYS A 326 28.59 -6.21 8.65
C LYS A 326 27.74 -5.77 7.45
N VAL A 327 27.28 -4.51 7.42
CA VAL A 327 26.33 -4.01 6.42
C VAL A 327 26.80 -4.29 4.98
N GLU A 328 28.06 -4.00 4.67
CA GLU A 328 28.64 -4.19 3.34
C GLU A 328 28.69 -5.68 2.92
N LEU A 329 28.72 -6.60 3.90
CA LEU A 329 28.60 -8.04 3.63
C LEU A 329 27.17 -8.40 3.21
N TYR A 330 26.15 -7.86 3.89
CA TYR A 330 24.74 -8.06 3.49
C TYR A 330 24.51 -7.53 2.07
N GLU A 331 25.02 -6.35 1.77
CA GLU A 331 24.96 -5.76 0.43
C GLU A 331 25.69 -6.62 -0.61
N SER A 332 26.87 -7.16 -0.27
CA SER A 332 27.65 -8.03 -1.17
C SER A 332 26.92 -9.34 -1.48
N ILE A 333 26.28 -9.96 -0.48
CA ILE A 333 25.48 -11.18 -0.67
C ILE A 333 24.26 -10.88 -1.54
N PHE A 334 23.59 -9.76 -1.28
CA PHE A 334 22.45 -9.32 -2.08
C PHE A 334 22.85 -9.09 -3.53
N LEU A 335 23.94 -8.35 -3.78
CA LEU A 335 24.47 -8.10 -5.12
C LEU A 335 24.88 -9.38 -5.85
N ALA A 336 25.47 -10.36 -5.15
CA ALA A 336 25.79 -11.65 -5.75
C ALA A 336 24.53 -12.38 -6.25
N THR A 337 23.42 -12.27 -5.51
CA THR A 337 22.11 -12.80 -5.92
C THR A 337 21.58 -12.13 -7.19
N MET A 338 22.09 -10.96 -7.58
CA MET A 338 21.60 -10.24 -8.76
C MET A 338 22.31 -10.60 -10.07
N GLN A 339 23.47 -11.27 -10.01
CA GLN A 339 24.36 -11.47 -11.16
C GLN A 339 24.17 -12.79 -11.92
N GLU A 340 23.41 -13.74 -11.36
CA GLU A 340 23.19 -15.10 -11.90
C GLU A 340 21.78 -15.30 -12.45
#